data_AF-A0A520I392-F1
#
_entry.id   AF-A0A520I392-F1
#
_cell.length_a   1.000
_cell.length_b   1.000
_cell.length_c   1.000
_cell.angle_alpha   90.00
_cell.angle_beta   90.00
_cell.angle_gamma   90.00
#
_symmetry.space_group_name_H-M   'P 1'
#
loop_
_entity.id
_entity.type
_entity.pdbx_description
1 polymer ?
#
loop_
_entity_poly.entity_id
_entity_poly.type
_entity_poly.pdbx_seq_one_letter_code
_entity_poly.pdbx_strand_id
1 'polypeptide(L)'
;MNLSRRAFASAALALPALSASGVLRAAEPDLAGLRDITRGIAPIGPEERRSRLIRAQALMRANGIGAVLIESGSSLTYFTGIRWGRSERLTAAILPVEGEPCIVTPFFEEPSVRQTLGIPAEVRVWQEDESPHALIAGFLKERKLAARPIGIEETVRYFAVDGLAHALPGARIVSANPVVRAVRMRKTAPEIALMQTATD
;
A
#
# COMPACT_ATOMS: atom_id res chain seq x y z
N MET A 1 -50.11 33.12 -72.99
CA MET A 1 -49.80 31.95 -72.14
C MET A 1 -49.92 32.41 -70.69
N ASN A 2 -51.04 32.08 -70.03
CA ASN A 2 -51.42 32.61 -68.73
C ASN A 2 -50.71 31.84 -67.61
N LEU A 3 -49.88 32.53 -66.83
CA LEU A 3 -49.33 32.01 -65.58
C LEU A 3 -50.40 32.12 -64.49
N SER A 4 -50.90 30.96 -64.05
CA SER A 4 -51.92 30.84 -63.01
C SER A 4 -51.33 31.08 -61.62
N ARG A 5 -52.01 31.92 -60.83
CA ARG A 5 -51.72 32.26 -59.42
C ARG A 5 -51.84 31.08 -58.43
N ARG A 6 -51.98 29.83 -58.89
CA ARG A 6 -52.12 28.62 -58.06
C ARG A 6 -50.92 27.66 -58.02
N ALA A 7 -49.85 27.92 -58.77
CA ALA A 7 -48.65 27.07 -58.73
C ALA A 7 -47.63 27.49 -57.64
N PHE A 8 -47.92 28.54 -56.87
CA PHE A 8 -47.03 29.09 -55.83
C PHE A 8 -47.19 28.44 -54.44
N ALA A 9 -47.96 27.37 -54.32
CA ALA A 9 -48.20 26.67 -53.06
C ALA A 9 -47.86 25.18 -53.17
N SER A 10 -46.57 24.87 -53.31
CA SER A 10 -45.99 23.56 -52.97
C SER A 10 -44.45 23.61 -53.01
N ALA A 11 -43.88 24.71 -52.52
CA ALA A 11 -42.49 24.73 -52.06
C ALA A 11 -42.52 24.45 -50.55
N ALA A 12 -42.38 23.17 -50.15
CA ALA A 12 -41.85 22.75 -48.85
C ALA A 12 -42.07 21.24 -48.60
N LEU A 13 -41.55 20.36 -49.44
CA LEU A 13 -41.29 18.96 -49.04
C LEU A 13 -39.99 18.50 -49.69
N ALA A 14 -38.91 19.23 -49.41
CA ALA A 14 -37.55 18.75 -49.61
C ALA A 14 -36.98 18.37 -48.24
N LEU A 15 -36.34 17.20 -48.22
CA LEU A 15 -35.61 16.54 -47.13
C LEU A 15 -36.48 15.67 -46.20
N PRO A 16 -36.42 14.33 -46.31
CA PRO A 16 -36.70 13.51 -45.15
C PRO A 16 -35.64 13.88 -44.11
N ALA A 17 -36.10 14.42 -42.98
CA ALA A 17 -35.25 14.58 -41.82
C ALA A 17 -34.71 13.20 -41.46
N LEU A 18 -33.44 12.94 -41.75
CA LEU A 18 -32.64 11.90 -41.15
C LEU A 18 -32.43 12.26 -39.68
N SER A 19 -33.51 12.21 -38.91
CA SER A 19 -33.47 12.22 -37.44
C SER A 19 -33.19 10.79 -36.97
N ALA A 20 -32.13 10.19 -37.51
CA ALA A 20 -31.45 9.12 -36.80
C ALA A 20 -30.63 9.81 -35.73
N SER A 21 -31.26 10.11 -34.60
CA SER A 21 -30.56 10.25 -33.33
C SER A 21 -30.00 8.87 -32.98
N GLY A 22 -29.03 8.41 -33.78
CA GLY A 22 -28.20 7.29 -33.46
C GLY A 22 -27.49 7.70 -32.20
N VAL A 23 -27.86 7.07 -31.09
CA VAL A 23 -26.99 7.02 -29.92
C VAL A 23 -25.65 6.54 -30.47
N LEU A 24 -24.67 7.44 -30.55
CA LEU A 24 -23.27 7.11 -30.81
C LEU A 24 -22.86 6.17 -29.68
N ARG A 25 -23.12 4.88 -29.85
CA ARG A 25 -22.48 3.86 -29.03
C ARG A 25 -21.02 3.92 -29.43
N ALA A 26 -20.16 4.27 -28.48
CA ALA A 26 -18.74 4.05 -28.63
C ALA A 26 -18.55 2.63 -29.14
N ALA A 27 -17.78 2.45 -30.21
CA ALA A 27 -17.41 1.12 -30.68
C ALA A 27 -16.85 0.34 -29.49
N GLU A 28 -17.32 -0.89 -29.28
CA GLU A 28 -16.79 -1.71 -28.21
C GLU A 28 -15.27 -1.87 -28.42
N PRO A 29 -14.46 -1.76 -27.36
CA PRO A 29 -13.02 -1.93 -27.49
C PRO A 29 -12.72 -3.32 -28.06
N ASP A 30 -11.83 -3.40 -29.04
CA ASP A 30 -11.34 -4.70 -29.52
C ASP A 30 -10.49 -5.36 -28.42
N LEU A 31 -11.04 -6.41 -27.81
CA LEU A 31 -10.40 -7.16 -26.72
C LEU A 31 -9.66 -8.40 -27.23
N ALA A 32 -9.66 -8.71 -28.53
CA ALA A 32 -9.11 -9.96 -29.08
C ALA A 32 -7.59 -10.11 -28.81
N GLY A 33 -6.89 -9.00 -28.60
CA GLY A 33 -5.46 -8.96 -28.28
C GLY A 33 -5.12 -9.07 -26.80
N LEU A 34 -6.09 -8.98 -25.88
CA LEU A 34 -5.80 -9.00 -24.45
C LEU A 34 -5.28 -10.36 -23.99
N ARG A 35 -4.18 -10.34 -23.24
CA ARG A 35 -3.53 -11.53 -22.69
C ARG A 35 -3.21 -11.31 -21.23
N ASP A 36 -3.09 -12.41 -20.48
CA ASP A 36 -2.58 -12.35 -19.12
C ASP A 36 -1.09 -12.00 -19.14
N ILE A 37 -0.80 -10.73 -18.85
CA ILE A 37 0.56 -10.19 -18.77
C ILE A 37 1.35 -10.76 -17.60
N THR A 38 0.68 -11.34 -16.59
CA THR A 38 1.32 -11.87 -15.37
C THR A 38 1.81 -13.31 -15.53
N ARG A 39 1.51 -13.94 -16.67
CA ARG A 39 1.89 -15.33 -16.95
C ARG A 39 3.41 -15.51 -16.87
N GLY A 40 3.85 -16.40 -15.97
CA GLY A 40 5.26 -16.79 -15.84
C GLY A 40 6.09 -15.90 -14.92
N ILE A 41 5.49 -14.90 -14.28
CA ILE A 41 6.17 -14.01 -13.34
C ILE A 41 5.96 -14.49 -11.91
N ALA A 42 7.06 -14.70 -11.18
CA ALA A 42 7.02 -15.11 -9.79
C ALA A 42 6.74 -13.90 -8.88
N PRO A 43 5.81 -14.00 -7.90
CA PRO A 43 5.62 -12.95 -6.91
C PRO A 43 6.82 -12.90 -5.95
N ILE A 44 6.97 -11.77 -5.24
CA ILE A 44 7.90 -11.68 -4.11
C ILE A 44 7.53 -12.74 -3.07
N GLY A 45 8.46 -13.64 -2.76
CA GLY A 45 8.29 -14.74 -1.80
C GLY A 45 8.82 -14.44 -0.39
N PRO A 46 8.70 -15.40 0.55
CA PRO A 46 9.16 -15.25 1.94
C PRO A 46 10.67 -15.01 2.08
N GLU A 47 11.49 -15.69 1.26
CA GLU A 47 12.96 -15.58 1.36
C GLU A 47 13.47 -14.18 0.99
N GLU A 48 12.91 -13.59 -0.07
CA GLU A 48 13.19 -12.21 -0.47
C GLU A 48 12.78 -11.21 0.64
N ARG A 49 11.66 -11.45 1.34
CA ARG A 49 11.25 -10.63 2.49
C ARG A 49 12.18 -10.78 3.69
N ARG A 50 12.61 -12.00 4.00
CA ARG A 50 13.63 -12.25 5.03
C ARG A 50 14.92 -11.51 4.72
N SER A 51 15.39 -11.55 3.47
CA SER A 51 16.56 -10.79 3.02
C SER A 51 16.38 -9.26 3.18
N ARG A 52 15.19 -8.72 2.89
CA ARG A 52 14.86 -7.30 3.13
C ARG A 52 14.97 -6.94 4.62
N LEU A 53 14.42 -7.78 5.50
CA LEU A 53 14.50 -7.58 6.94
C LEU A 53 15.95 -7.58 7.44
N ILE A 54 16.77 -8.55 6.99
CA ILE A 54 18.19 -8.62 7.34
C ILE A 54 18.94 -7.36 6.92
N ARG A 55 18.72 -6.88 5.69
CA ARG A 55 19.32 -5.62 5.19
C ARG A 55 18.86 -4.41 6.01
N ALA A 56 17.58 -4.32 6.35
CA ALA A 56 17.06 -3.26 7.20
C ALA A 56 17.70 -3.28 8.58
N GLN A 57 17.79 -4.45 9.22
CA GLN A 57 18.41 -4.63 10.53
C GLN A 57 19.91 -4.28 10.53
N ALA A 58 20.63 -4.62 9.47
CA ALA A 58 22.03 -4.20 9.30
C ALA A 58 22.16 -2.68 9.25
N LEU A 59 21.29 -1.99 8.49
CA LEU A 59 21.28 -0.53 8.43
C LEU A 59 20.83 0.11 9.74
N MET A 60 19.90 -0.51 10.46
CA MET A 60 19.49 -0.05 11.80
C MET A 60 20.67 -0.08 12.77
N ARG A 61 21.45 -1.18 12.78
CA ARG A 61 22.69 -1.26 13.56
C ARG A 61 23.67 -0.16 13.19
N ALA A 62 23.91 0.05 11.90
CA ALA A 62 24.83 1.07 11.40
C ALA A 62 24.40 2.51 11.77
N ASN A 63 23.10 2.77 11.87
CA ASN A 63 22.54 4.09 12.20
C ASN A 63 22.16 4.24 13.68
N GLY A 64 22.45 3.25 14.53
CA GLY A 64 22.08 3.27 15.95
C GLY A 64 20.58 3.22 16.23
N ILE A 65 19.75 2.81 15.27
CA ILE A 65 18.29 2.72 15.39
C ILE A 65 17.91 1.38 16.04
N GLY A 66 17.06 1.41 17.07
CA GLY A 66 16.63 0.22 17.81
C GLY A 66 15.41 -0.47 17.21
N ALA A 67 14.45 0.30 16.69
CA ALA A 67 13.25 -0.21 16.04
C ALA A 67 12.80 0.74 14.92
N VAL A 68 12.07 0.23 13.93
CA VAL A 68 11.37 1.04 12.92
C VAL A 68 9.88 0.75 13.00
N LEU A 69 9.06 1.79 13.14
CA LEU A 69 7.61 1.73 13.03
C LEU A 69 7.20 1.98 11.58
N ILE A 70 6.42 1.04 11.03
CA ILE A 70 5.87 1.08 9.68
C ILE A 70 4.36 0.92 9.77
N GLU A 71 3.62 1.87 9.21
CA GLU A 71 2.16 1.80 9.10
C GLU A 71 1.73 1.05 7.82
N SER A 72 0.46 0.61 7.76
CA SER A 72 -0.23 0.23 6.52
C SER A 72 0.17 1.07 5.31
N GLY A 73 0.47 0.39 4.21
CA GLY A 73 0.92 1.00 2.97
C GLY A 73 2.06 0.20 2.31
N SER A 74 2.75 0.84 1.35
CA SER A 74 3.75 0.15 0.52
C SER A 74 4.92 -0.42 1.32
N SER A 75 5.37 0.25 2.39
CA SER A 75 6.43 -0.23 3.28
C SER A 75 5.99 -1.47 4.07
N LEU A 76 4.74 -1.54 4.53
CA LEU A 76 4.21 -2.72 5.21
C LEU A 76 4.22 -3.93 4.25
N THR A 77 3.64 -3.78 3.06
CA THR A 77 3.66 -4.81 2.01
C THR A 77 5.09 -5.25 1.67
N TYR A 78 6.01 -4.29 1.58
CA TYR A 78 7.40 -4.52 1.17
C TYR A 78 8.14 -5.44 2.14
N PHE A 79 8.01 -5.20 3.45
CA PHE A 79 8.73 -5.98 4.47
C PHE A 79 7.97 -7.23 4.91
N THR A 80 6.64 -7.15 5.06
CA THR A 80 5.87 -8.22 5.71
C THR A 80 4.99 -9.00 4.74
N GLY A 81 4.67 -8.44 3.57
CA GLY A 81 3.70 -9.01 2.64
C GLY A 81 2.24 -8.63 2.93
N ILE A 82 1.96 -8.08 4.12
CA ILE A 82 0.62 -7.66 4.51
C ILE A 82 0.12 -6.59 3.55
N ARG A 83 -1.03 -6.83 2.93
CA ARG A 83 -1.70 -5.88 2.03
C ARG A 83 -2.87 -5.24 2.78
N TRP A 84 -2.61 -4.10 3.42
CA TRP A 84 -3.62 -3.38 4.20
C TRP A 84 -3.73 -1.92 3.80
N GLY A 85 -4.97 -1.42 3.77
CA GLY A 85 -5.26 -0.01 3.58
C GLY A 85 -5.01 0.79 4.85
N ARG A 86 -4.89 2.11 4.71
CA ARG A 86 -4.87 3.03 5.86
C ARG A 86 -6.30 3.36 6.26
N SER A 87 -6.59 3.22 7.54
CA SER A 87 -7.85 3.62 8.18
C SER A 87 -7.56 4.38 9.48
N GLU A 88 -8.56 4.79 10.23
CA GLU A 88 -8.42 5.27 11.60
C GLU A 88 -7.87 4.21 12.56
N ARG A 89 -8.07 2.92 12.24
CA ARG A 89 -7.57 1.78 13.01
C ARG A 89 -6.10 1.53 12.69
N LEU A 90 -5.26 1.52 13.72
CA LEU A 90 -3.83 1.31 13.55
C LEU A 90 -3.52 -0.16 13.24
N THR A 91 -3.04 -0.39 12.03
CA THR A 91 -2.32 -1.60 11.64
C THR A 91 -0.88 -1.22 11.29
N ALA A 92 0.08 -1.78 12.03
CA ALA A 92 1.48 -1.41 11.93
C ALA A 92 2.41 -2.61 12.14
N ALA A 93 3.59 -2.54 11.52
CA ALA A 93 4.71 -3.43 11.79
C ALA A 93 5.82 -2.67 12.53
N ILE A 94 6.39 -3.34 13.53
CA ILE A 94 7.52 -2.85 14.30
C ILE A 94 8.68 -3.78 13.98
N LEU A 95 9.64 -3.27 13.23
CA LEU A 95 10.87 -4.00 12.89
C LEU A 95 11.90 -3.73 13.98
N PRO A 96 12.28 -4.69 14.82
CA PRO A 96 13.39 -4.51 15.75
C PRO A 96 14.72 -4.61 15.01
N VAL A 97 15.77 -4.02 15.59
CA VAL A 97 17.16 -4.09 15.08
C VAL A 97 17.70 -5.51 14.98
N GLU A 98 17.08 -6.44 15.70
CA GLU A 98 17.41 -7.87 15.70
C GLU A 98 16.15 -8.70 16.04
N GLY A 99 16.02 -9.88 15.43
CA GLY A 99 14.94 -10.82 15.66
C GLY A 99 13.66 -10.52 14.87
N GLU A 100 12.57 -11.16 15.28
CA GLU A 100 11.31 -11.12 14.52
C GLU A 100 10.53 -9.81 14.73
N PRO A 101 9.84 -9.30 13.69
CA PRO A 101 8.92 -8.19 13.80
C PRO A 101 7.70 -8.48 14.68
N CYS A 102 7.04 -7.41 15.12
CA CYS A 102 5.71 -7.46 15.71
C CYS A 102 4.73 -6.72 14.82
N ILE A 103 3.59 -7.35 14.53
CA ILE A 103 2.44 -6.74 13.87
C ILE A 103 1.43 -6.36 14.94
N VAL A 104 1.00 -5.11 14.94
CA VAL A 104 -0.10 -4.62 15.77
C VAL A 104 -1.29 -4.35 14.85
N THR A 105 -2.45 -4.93 15.13
CA THR A 105 -3.65 -4.86 14.28
C THR A 105 -4.93 -5.02 15.11
N PRO A 106 -6.09 -4.50 14.68
CA PRO A 106 -7.35 -4.77 15.37
C PRO A 106 -7.63 -6.27 15.47
N PHE A 107 -8.23 -6.70 16.58
CA PHE A 107 -8.55 -8.10 16.85
C PHE A 107 -9.32 -8.78 15.70
N PHE A 108 -10.38 -8.14 15.21
CA PHE A 108 -11.20 -8.72 14.15
C PHE A 108 -10.51 -8.74 12.77
N GLU A 109 -9.42 -7.97 12.58
CA GLU A 109 -8.64 -7.94 11.34
C GLU A 109 -7.52 -9.00 11.32
N GLU A 110 -7.18 -9.59 12.48
CA GLU A 110 -6.09 -10.57 12.62
C GLU A 110 -6.14 -11.70 11.58
N PRO A 111 -7.28 -12.37 11.32
CA PRO A 111 -7.32 -13.47 10.36
C PRO A 111 -6.89 -13.03 8.95
N SER A 112 -7.35 -11.85 8.52
CA SER A 112 -7.04 -11.27 7.21
C SER A 112 -5.58 -10.82 7.11
N VAL A 113 -5.05 -10.25 8.19
CA VAL A 113 -3.62 -9.91 8.29
C VAL A 113 -2.75 -11.16 8.20
N ARG A 114 -3.11 -12.23 8.92
CA ARG A 114 -2.38 -13.51 8.89
C ARG A 114 -2.40 -14.17 7.51
N GLN A 115 -3.48 -14.02 6.76
CA GLN A 115 -3.58 -14.57 5.39
C GLN A 115 -2.51 -14.01 4.44
N THR A 116 -2.10 -12.75 4.62
CA THR A 116 -1.12 -12.08 3.74
C THR A 116 0.26 -11.90 4.36
N LEU A 117 0.41 -12.23 5.65
CA LEU A 117 1.69 -12.19 6.36
C LEU A 117 2.66 -13.22 5.78
N GLY A 118 3.67 -12.73 5.07
CA GLY A 118 4.65 -13.52 4.33
C GLY A 118 5.98 -13.72 5.04
N ILE A 119 6.08 -13.39 6.33
CA ILE A 119 7.26 -13.61 7.18
C ILE A 119 6.84 -14.07 8.59
N PRO A 120 7.71 -14.77 9.33
CA PRO A 120 7.53 -14.94 10.77
C PRO A 120 7.46 -13.58 11.47
N ALA A 121 6.41 -13.37 12.25
CA ALA A 121 6.23 -12.21 13.08
C ALA A 121 5.28 -12.54 14.23
N GLU A 122 5.51 -11.90 15.36
CA GLU A 122 4.52 -11.83 16.43
C GLU A 122 3.33 -10.99 15.95
N VAL A 123 2.11 -11.37 16.32
CA VAL A 123 0.91 -10.57 16.04
C VAL A 123 0.24 -10.26 17.38
N ARG A 124 0.17 -8.98 17.71
CA ARG A 124 -0.52 -8.45 18.87
C ARG A 124 -1.79 -7.75 18.41
N VAL A 125 -2.89 -8.09 19.06
CA VAL A 125 -4.21 -7.58 18.72
C VAL A 125 -4.73 -6.65 19.79
N TRP A 126 -5.50 -5.64 19.38
CA TRP A 126 -6.22 -4.74 20.27
C TRP A 126 -7.72 -4.77 19.98
N GLN A 127 -8.53 -4.65 21.02
CA GLN A 127 -9.99 -4.40 20.93
C GLN A 127 -10.28 -2.91 20.71
N GLU A 128 -11.46 -2.56 20.22
CA GLU A 128 -11.81 -1.17 19.85
C GLU A 128 -11.64 -0.14 20.99
N ASP A 129 -11.71 -0.56 22.25
CA ASP A 129 -11.53 0.25 23.45
C ASP A 129 -10.08 0.24 24.01
N GLU A 130 -9.20 -0.57 23.43
CA GLU A 130 -7.80 -0.70 23.84
C GLU A 130 -6.87 0.21 23.03
N SER A 131 -5.71 0.54 23.60
CA SER A 131 -4.70 1.35 22.90
C SER A 131 -3.76 0.46 22.07
N PRO A 132 -3.72 0.60 20.73
CA PRO A 132 -2.72 -0.11 19.92
C PRO A 132 -1.29 0.37 20.24
N HIS A 133 -1.12 1.62 20.65
CA HIS A 133 0.18 2.19 21.01
C HIS A 133 0.74 1.59 22.30
N ALA A 134 -0.13 1.16 23.23
CA ALA A 134 0.30 0.42 24.42
C ALA A 134 0.93 -0.94 24.05
N LEU A 135 0.40 -1.63 23.03
CA LEU A 135 0.98 -2.88 22.53
C LEU A 135 2.36 -2.66 21.89
N ILE A 136 2.49 -1.58 21.12
CA ILE A 136 3.78 -1.16 20.53
C ILE A 136 4.79 -0.89 21.64
N ALA A 137 4.40 -0.11 22.65
CA ALA A 137 5.25 0.23 23.78
C ALA A 137 5.64 -1.02 24.59
N GLY A 138 4.71 -1.95 24.81
CA GLY A 138 4.96 -3.23 25.47
C GLY A 138 6.04 -4.03 24.73
N PHE A 139 5.87 -4.23 23.42
CA PHE A 139 6.83 -4.96 22.59
C PHE A 139 8.24 -4.33 22.68
N LEU A 140 8.33 -3.00 22.56
CA LEU A 140 9.60 -2.29 22.65
C LEU A 140 10.26 -2.41 24.03
N LYS A 141 9.48 -2.42 25.12
CA LYS A 141 9.99 -2.61 26.49
C LYS A 141 10.48 -4.03 26.71
N GLU A 142 9.69 -5.04 26.33
CA GLU A 142 10.04 -6.46 26.44
C GLU A 142 11.33 -6.79 25.69
N ARG A 143 11.53 -6.17 24.52
CA ARG A 143 12.75 -6.32 23.70
C ARG A 143 13.91 -5.43 24.15
N LYS A 144 13.74 -4.66 25.23
CA LYS A 144 14.74 -3.69 25.76
C LYS A 144 15.17 -2.64 24.72
N LEU A 145 14.25 -2.25 23.84
CA LEU A 145 14.45 -1.27 22.77
C LEU A 145 13.86 0.11 23.09
N ALA A 146 13.04 0.24 24.14
CA ALA A 146 12.37 1.49 24.50
C ALA A 146 13.32 2.68 24.74
N ALA A 147 14.57 2.44 25.15
CA ALA A 147 15.59 3.48 25.36
C ALA A 147 16.43 3.77 24.11
N ARG A 148 16.26 3.03 23.02
CA ARG A 148 16.98 3.22 21.75
C ARG A 148 16.17 4.13 20.81
N PRO A 149 16.83 4.79 19.84
CA PRO A 149 16.11 5.55 18.82
C PRO A 149 15.08 4.71 18.08
N ILE A 150 13.86 5.20 17.96
CA ILE A 150 12.77 4.59 17.19
C ILE A 150 12.65 5.36 15.87
N GLY A 151 12.92 4.68 14.78
CA GLY A 151 12.74 5.20 13.43
C GLY A 151 11.26 5.25 13.05
N ILE A 152 10.81 6.39 12.57
CA ILE A 152 9.48 6.55 11.96
C ILE A 152 9.64 6.60 10.45
N GLU A 153 8.95 5.70 9.75
CA GLU A 153 8.90 5.71 8.29
C GLU A 153 8.17 6.96 7.77
N GLU A 154 8.67 7.54 6.67
CA GLU A 154 8.29 8.90 6.21
C GLU A 154 6.80 9.09 5.91
N THR A 155 6.08 8.00 5.65
CA THR A 155 4.65 8.06 5.33
C THR A 155 3.77 7.77 6.53
N VAL A 156 4.32 7.38 7.69
CA VAL A 156 3.56 7.13 8.91
C VAL A 156 2.76 8.37 9.29
N ARG A 157 1.45 8.22 9.47
CA ARG A 157 0.57 9.33 9.86
C ARG A 157 0.83 9.76 11.31
N TYR A 158 0.66 11.06 11.55
CA TYR A 158 1.03 11.69 12.82
C TYR A 158 0.38 11.04 14.05
N PHE A 159 -0.89 10.59 13.98
CA PHE A 159 -1.56 9.96 15.13
C PHE A 159 -0.86 8.68 15.66
N ALA A 160 -0.17 7.94 14.77
CA ALA A 160 0.62 6.77 15.18
C ALA A 160 1.88 7.20 15.96
N VAL A 161 2.50 8.31 15.54
CA VAL A 161 3.67 8.90 16.19
C VAL A 161 3.30 9.53 17.53
N ASP A 162 2.21 10.30 17.54
CA ASP A 162 1.69 10.99 18.72
C ASP A 162 1.27 9.99 19.81
N GLY A 163 0.48 8.97 19.47
CA GLY A 163 0.09 7.95 20.44
C GLY A 163 1.28 7.10 20.93
N LEU A 164 2.30 6.89 20.09
CA LEU A 164 3.54 6.24 20.54
C LEU A 164 4.29 7.11 21.55
N ALA A 165 4.38 8.42 21.31
CA ALA A 165 5.03 9.36 22.22
C ALA A 165 4.32 9.40 23.59
N HIS A 166 2.99 9.34 23.61
CA HIS A 166 2.22 9.22 24.85
C HIS A 166 2.44 7.87 25.56
N ALA A 167 2.53 6.77 24.83
CA ALA A 167 2.76 5.44 25.40
C ALA A 167 4.22 5.21 25.88
N LEU A 168 5.18 5.97 25.32
CA LEU A 168 6.60 5.97 25.67
C LEU A 168 7.16 7.40 25.80
N PRO A 169 6.87 8.13 26.91
CA PRO A 169 7.24 9.54 27.08
C PRO A 169 8.74 9.90 27.11
N GLY A 170 9.65 8.94 26.89
CA GLY A 170 11.09 9.16 26.77
C GLY A 170 11.70 8.61 25.47
N ALA A 171 10.87 8.11 24.55
CA ALA A 171 11.36 7.54 23.31
C ALA A 171 11.99 8.62 22.44
N ARG A 172 13.23 8.38 22.00
CA ARG A 172 13.87 9.23 20.99
C ARG A 172 13.34 8.84 19.61
N ILE A 173 12.51 9.69 19.02
CA ILE A 173 11.99 9.51 17.67
C ILE A 173 13.01 10.07 16.65
N VAL A 174 13.30 9.30 15.60
CA VAL A 174 14.19 9.70 14.49
C VAL A 174 13.59 9.30 13.14
N SER A 175 14.13 9.83 12.04
CA SER A 175 13.73 9.38 10.70
C SER A 175 14.22 7.95 10.43
N ALA A 176 13.36 7.10 9.88
CA ALA A 176 13.74 5.77 9.40
C ALA A 176 14.29 5.77 7.96
N ASN A 177 14.42 6.93 7.30
CA ASN A 177 14.86 7.01 5.91
C ASN A 177 16.24 6.39 5.62
N PRO A 178 17.26 6.52 6.50
CA PRO A 178 18.53 5.82 6.32
C PRO A 178 18.41 4.29 6.25
N VAL A 179 17.28 3.73 6.69
CA VAL A 179 16.97 2.30 6.67
C VAL A 179 15.96 1.99 5.56
N VAL A 180 14.72 2.46 5.70
CA VAL A 180 13.60 2.05 4.83
C VAL A 180 13.84 2.45 3.39
N ARG A 181 14.21 3.71 3.16
CA ARG A 181 14.46 4.22 1.81
C ARG A 181 15.69 3.54 1.20
N ALA A 182 16.76 3.37 1.97
CA ALA A 182 17.98 2.71 1.51
C ALA A 182 17.73 1.28 1.01
N VAL A 183 16.91 0.50 1.72
CA VAL A 183 16.54 -0.87 1.29
C VAL A 183 15.66 -0.85 0.05
N ARG A 184 14.69 0.06 -0.05
CA ARG A 184 13.70 0.12 -1.14
C ARG A 184 14.20 0.81 -2.43
N MET A 185 15.25 1.62 -2.35
CA MET A 185 15.78 2.34 -3.51
C MET A 185 16.44 1.40 -4.52
N ARG A 186 17.15 0.36 -4.05
CA ARG A 186 17.83 -0.62 -4.90
C ARG A 186 16.97 -1.88 -5.05
N LYS A 187 16.41 -2.05 -6.24
CA LYS A 187 15.47 -3.14 -6.57
C LYS A 187 16.24 -4.44 -6.74
N THR A 188 15.67 -5.54 -6.28
CA THR A 188 16.18 -6.88 -6.57
C THR A 188 15.73 -7.36 -7.96
N ALA A 189 16.36 -8.40 -8.49
CA ALA A 189 15.97 -8.93 -9.80
C ALA A 189 14.48 -9.32 -9.89
N PRO A 190 13.86 -9.95 -8.86
CA PRO A 190 12.41 -10.19 -8.84
C PRO A 190 11.57 -8.90 -8.87
N GLU A 191 12.01 -7.83 -8.20
CA GLU A 191 11.30 -6.54 -8.21
C GLU A 191 11.36 -5.88 -9.58
N ILE A 192 12.53 -5.92 -10.23
CA ILE A 192 12.70 -5.38 -11.58
C ILE A 192 11.84 -6.16 -12.56
N ALA A 193 11.79 -7.49 -12.47
CA ALA A 193 10.93 -8.32 -13.33
C ALA A 193 9.45 -7.93 -13.19
N LEU A 194 8.96 -7.79 -11.94
CA LEU A 194 7.58 -7.34 -11.69
C LEU A 194 7.29 -5.93 -12.23
N MET A 195 8.24 -5.00 -12.08
CA MET A 195 8.10 -3.65 -12.62
C MET A 195 8.11 -3.63 -14.15
N GLN A 196 8.96 -4.44 -14.78
CA GLN A 196 9.04 -4.57 -16.23
C GLN A 196 7.73 -5.10 -16.80
N THR A 197 7.20 -6.19 -16.24
CA THR A 197 5.91 -6.76 -16.65
C THR A 197 4.75 -5.79 -16.51
N ALA A 198 4.76 -4.93 -15.49
CA ALA A 198 3.70 -3.92 -15.33
C ALA A 198 3.80 -2.76 -16.35
N THR A 199 4.94 -2.63 -17.03
CA THR A 199 5.23 -1.55 -17.99
C THR A 199 5.12 -2.01 -19.44
N ASP A 200 5.40 -3.29 -19.71
CA ASP A 200 5.24 -3.93 -21.02
C ASP A 200 3.77 -3.99 -21.47
#